data_AF-A0A0M4SUT4-F1
#
_entry.id   AF-A0A0M4SUT4-F1
#
_cell.length_a   1.000
_cell.length_b   1.000
_cell.length_c   1.000
_cell.angle_alpha   90.00
_cell.angle_beta   90.00
_cell.angle_gamma   90.00
#
_symmetry.space_group_name_H-M   'P 1'
#
loop_
_entity.id
_entity.type
_entity.pdbx_description
1 polymer ?
#
loop_
_entity_poly.entity_id
_entity_poly.type
_entity_poly.pdbx_seq_one_letter_code
_entity_poly.pdbx_strand_id
1 'polypeptide(L)'
;MKKIGRISALNRRVVRQNSVVSLSIVVDKMRFSETFPPEIYKYEVGDLVRIKYNKVGFLNKIDTIILIAKNSEESGLFAKLKNLIFMLGCFYFCLVALGLIYDGVMGLMLKFDIFVALMILAAACFLF
;
A
#
# COMPACT_ATOMS: atom_id res chain seq x y z
N MET A 1 -8.37 -27.94 -6.38
CA MET A 1 -8.07 -27.41 -5.02
C MET A 1 -8.12 -25.88 -5.03
N LYS A 2 -8.23 -25.22 -3.87
CA LYS A 2 -8.28 -23.74 -3.77
C LYS A 2 -7.27 -23.26 -2.72
N LYS A 3 -6.55 -22.18 -3.01
CA LYS A 3 -5.64 -21.50 -2.07
C LYS A 3 -5.86 -19.99 -2.16
N ILE A 4 -5.84 -19.33 -1.02
CA ILE A 4 -5.85 -17.86 -0.92
C ILE A 4 -4.55 -17.46 -0.23
N GLY A 5 -3.91 -16.41 -0.72
CA GLY A 5 -2.74 -15.85 -0.06
C GLY A 5 -2.13 -14.72 -0.87
N ARG A 6 -1.11 -14.09 -0.29
CA ARG A 6 -0.36 -13.05 -0.97
C ARG A 6 0.72 -13.64 -1.85
N ILE A 7 0.94 -13.03 -3.01
CA ILE A 7 2.06 -13.35 -3.88
C ILE A 7 3.36 -12.94 -3.19
N SER A 8 4.20 -13.90 -2.82
CA SER A 8 5.51 -13.61 -2.21
C SER A 8 6.61 -13.49 -3.27
N ALA A 9 6.49 -14.19 -4.39
CA ALA A 9 7.42 -14.11 -5.51
C ALA A 9 6.70 -14.35 -6.83
N LEU A 10 7.05 -13.56 -7.84
CA LEU A 10 6.47 -13.60 -9.17
C LEU A 10 7.58 -13.74 -10.22
N ASN A 11 7.64 -14.89 -10.87
CA ASN A 11 8.55 -15.12 -12.00
C ASN A 11 7.76 -15.25 -13.29
N ARG A 12 8.11 -14.41 -14.27
CA ARG A 12 7.52 -14.39 -15.61
C ARG A 12 8.61 -14.64 -16.63
N ARG A 13 8.42 -15.60 -17.52
CA ARG A 13 9.32 -15.84 -18.64
C ARG A 13 8.52 -15.95 -19.92
N VAL A 14 8.93 -15.21 -20.95
CA VAL A 14 8.34 -15.29 -22.28
C VAL A 14 8.92 -16.53 -22.97
N VAL A 15 8.06 -17.48 -23.35
CA VAL A 15 8.48 -18.79 -23.88
C VAL A 15 8.47 -18.82 -25.43
N ARG A 16 7.70 -17.94 -26.06
CA ARG A 16 7.72 -17.67 -27.52
C ARG A 16 7.46 -16.20 -27.78
N GLN A 17 8.03 -15.66 -28.87
CA GLN A 17 7.68 -14.33 -29.39
C GLN A 17 6.14 -14.21 -29.44
N ASN A 18 5.59 -13.41 -28.52
CA ASN A 18 4.22 -12.87 -28.49
C ASN A 18 3.01 -13.79 -28.21
N SER A 19 3.15 -15.00 -27.66
CA SER A 19 1.95 -15.85 -27.44
C SER A 19 1.79 -16.48 -26.07
N VAL A 20 2.87 -16.84 -25.37
CA VAL A 20 2.77 -17.58 -24.11
C VAL A 20 3.83 -17.12 -23.13
N VAL A 21 3.38 -16.73 -21.94
CA VAL A 21 4.23 -16.43 -20.79
C VAL A 21 4.10 -17.59 -19.81
N SER A 22 5.22 -18.12 -19.33
CA SER A 22 5.21 -19.02 -18.18
C SER A 22 5.20 -18.20 -16.90
N LEU A 23 4.23 -18.47 -16.07
CA LEU A 23 3.99 -17.83 -14.78
C LEU A 23 4.36 -18.79 -13.67
N SER A 24 5.23 -18.36 -12.77
CA SER A 24 5.53 -19.06 -11.53
C SER A 24 5.28 -18.11 -10.38
N ILE A 25 4.26 -18.42 -9.57
CA ILE A 25 3.86 -17.63 -8.41
C ILE A 25 4.12 -18.46 -7.15
N VAL A 26 4.72 -17.83 -6.15
CA VAL A 26 4.77 -18.40 -4.80
C VAL A 26 3.69 -17.74 -3.96
N VAL A 27 2.79 -18.54 -3.40
CA VAL A 27 1.77 -18.10 -2.46
C VAL A 27 1.88 -18.97 -1.22
N ASP A 28 2.09 -18.34 -0.08
CA ASP A 28 2.14 -19.01 1.23
C ASP A 28 3.09 -20.23 1.23
N LYS A 29 4.33 -20.00 0.77
CA LYS A 29 5.41 -21.00 0.63
C LYS A 29 5.14 -22.15 -0.36
N MET A 30 4.00 -22.14 -1.04
CA MET A 30 3.69 -23.10 -2.12
C MET A 30 3.95 -22.46 -3.48
N ARG A 31 4.62 -23.20 -4.37
CA ARG A 31 4.86 -22.78 -5.74
C ARG A 31 3.75 -23.29 -6.65
N PHE A 32 3.24 -22.38 -7.46
CA PHE A 32 2.24 -22.62 -8.48
C PHE A 32 2.80 -22.20 -9.84
N SER A 33 2.60 -23.02 -10.87
CA SER A 33 3.16 -22.78 -12.19
C SER A 33 2.15 -23.10 -13.27
N GLU A 34 2.07 -22.23 -14.29
CA GLU A 34 1.32 -22.51 -15.51
C GLU A 34 1.76 -21.59 -16.66
N THR A 35 1.43 -21.96 -17.89
CA THR A 35 1.54 -21.10 -19.08
C THR A 35 0.22 -20.42 -19.39
N PHE A 36 0.18 -19.08 -19.36
CA PHE A 36 -1.00 -18.31 -19.76
C PHE A 36 -0.73 -17.43 -21.00
N PRO A 37 -1.79 -17.10 -21.77
CA PRO A 37 -1.71 -16.05 -22.77
C PRO A 37 -1.40 -14.68 -22.14
N PRO A 38 -0.68 -13.79 -22.85
CA PRO A 38 -0.13 -12.54 -22.33
C PRO A 38 -1.18 -11.52 -21.83
N GLU A 39 -2.45 -11.66 -22.21
CA GLU A 39 -3.53 -10.72 -21.84
C GLU A 39 -3.96 -10.83 -20.37
N ILE A 40 -3.66 -11.94 -19.70
CA ILE A 40 -4.15 -12.23 -18.33
C ILE A 40 -3.23 -11.61 -17.24
N TYR A 41 -2.13 -10.96 -17.62
CA TYR A 41 -1.07 -10.58 -16.68
C TYR A 41 -1.21 -9.16 -16.13
N LYS A 42 -1.79 -9.03 -14.93
CA LYS A 42 -1.78 -7.79 -14.12
C LYS A 42 -1.49 -8.04 -12.64
N TYR A 43 -0.72 -9.08 -12.32
CA TYR A 43 -0.38 -9.42 -10.94
C TYR A 43 0.99 -8.85 -10.56
N GLU A 44 1.08 -8.33 -9.35
CA GLU A 44 2.28 -7.78 -8.73
C GLU A 44 2.62 -8.57 -7.46
N VAL A 45 3.87 -8.45 -6.98
CA VAL A 45 4.26 -9.03 -5.70
C VAL A 45 3.46 -8.33 -4.58
N GLY A 46 2.95 -9.12 -3.64
CA GLY A 46 2.12 -8.68 -2.52
C GLY A 46 0.61 -8.66 -2.78
N ASP A 47 0.17 -8.88 -4.03
CA ASP A 47 -1.25 -8.98 -4.38
C ASP A 47 -1.90 -10.14 -3.62
N LEU A 48 -3.11 -9.91 -3.11
CA LEU A 48 -3.93 -10.97 -2.52
C LEU A 48 -4.70 -11.66 -3.64
N VAL A 49 -4.40 -12.94 -3.85
CA VAL A 49 -4.99 -13.72 -4.92
C VAL A 49 -5.67 -14.98 -4.41
N ARG A 50 -6.72 -15.40 -5.11
CA ARG A 50 -7.33 -16.73 -4.99
C ARG A 50 -6.91 -17.57 -6.19
N ILE A 51 -6.26 -18.69 -5.91
CA ILE A 51 -5.77 -19.62 -6.92
C ILE A 51 -6.60 -20.91 -6.84
N LYS A 52 -7.23 -21.28 -7.95
CA LYS A 52 -7.73 -22.63 -8.18
C LYS A 52 -6.64 -23.40 -8.91
N TYR A 53 -6.28 -24.57 -8.39
CA TYR A 53 -5.17 -25.35 -8.92
C TYR A 53 -5.45 -26.85 -8.87
N ASN A 54 -4.76 -27.59 -9.73
CA ASN A 54 -4.74 -29.04 -9.74
C ASN A 54 -3.32 -29.55 -9.46
N LYS A 55 -3.20 -30.67 -8.74
CA LYS A 55 -1.90 -31.27 -8.43
C LYS A 55 -1.56 -32.29 -9.53
N VAL A 56 -0.53 -32.02 -10.31
CA VAL A 56 -0.05 -32.89 -11.38
C VAL A 56 1.34 -33.40 -10.99
N GLY A 57 1.38 -34.58 -10.36
CA GLY A 57 2.58 -35.11 -9.74
C GLY A 57 3.12 -34.19 -8.63
N PHE A 58 4.30 -33.64 -8.83
CA PHE A 58 4.95 -32.71 -7.89
C PHE A 58 4.58 -31.24 -8.13
N LEU A 59 3.90 -30.92 -9.23
CA LEU A 59 3.58 -29.55 -9.62
C LEU A 59 2.15 -29.16 -9.21
N ASN A 60 2.01 -27.94 -8.68
CA ASN A 60 0.70 -27.31 -8.51
C ASN A 60 0.40 -26.49 -9.75
N LYS A 61 -0.41 -27.07 -10.64
CA LYS A 61 -0.80 -26.51 -11.92
C LYS A 61 -1.95 -25.52 -11.71
N ILE A 62 -1.82 -24.30 -12.19
CA ILE A 62 -2.85 -23.26 -11.98
C ILE A 62 -3.98 -23.43 -12.99
N ASP A 63 -5.22 -23.53 -12.52
CA ASP A 63 -6.40 -23.54 -13.39
C ASP A 63 -6.95 -22.11 -13.57
N THR A 64 -7.02 -21.35 -12.47
CA THR A 64 -7.61 -20.00 -12.48
C THR A 64 -7.01 -19.16 -11.36
N ILE A 65 -6.73 -17.89 -11.63
CA ILE A 65 -6.29 -16.90 -10.64
C ILE A 65 -7.28 -15.75 -10.65
N ILE A 66 -7.71 -15.33 -9.46
CA ILE A 66 -8.58 -14.18 -9.25
C ILE A 66 -7.87 -13.22 -8.31
N LEU A 67 -7.72 -11.96 -8.73
CA LEU A 67 -7.27 -10.87 -7.87
C LEU A 67 -8.37 -10.54 -6.85
N ILE A 68 -8.06 -10.60 -5.56
CA ILE A 68 -8.97 -10.17 -4.49
C ILE A 68 -8.67 -8.73 -4.11
N ALA A 69 -7.39 -8.43 -3.87
CA ALA A 69 -6.93 -7.10 -3.52
C ALA A 69 -5.56 -6.86 -4.14
N LYS A 70 -5.37 -5.66 -4.69
CA LYS A 70 -4.08 -5.24 -5.22
C LYS A 70 -3.16 -4.85 -4.07
N ASN A 71 -1.86 -5.12 -4.19
CA ASN A 71 -0.88 -4.67 -3.22
C ASN A 71 -0.83 -3.15 -3.26
N SER A 72 -1.28 -2.51 -2.19
CA SER A 72 -1.13 -1.08 -2.01
C SER A 72 0.15 -0.80 -1.22
N GLU A 73 1.31 -1.15 -1.78
CA GLU A 73 2.61 -0.74 -1.20
C GLU A 73 2.70 0.79 -1.08
N GLU A 74 2.03 1.53 -1.96
CA GLU A 74 1.86 2.98 -1.85
C GLU A 74 1.00 3.42 -0.68
N SER A 75 0.07 2.60 -0.16
CA SER A 75 -0.85 3.07 0.89
C SER A 75 -0.13 3.41 2.19
N GLY A 76 0.98 2.74 2.51
CA GLY A 76 1.75 3.06 3.72
C GLY A 76 2.63 4.29 3.54
N LEU A 77 3.37 4.37 2.43
CA LEU A 77 4.33 5.46 2.18
C LEU A 77 3.62 6.75 1.79
N PHE A 78 2.62 6.72 0.91
CA PHE A 78 1.82 7.90 0.58
C PHE A 78 0.95 8.36 1.74
N ALA A 79 0.40 7.46 2.57
CA ALA A 79 -0.30 7.90 3.77
C ALA A 79 0.66 8.60 4.74
N LYS A 80 1.86 8.05 4.94
CA LYS A 80 2.90 8.70 5.77
C LYS A 80 3.34 10.04 5.20
N LEU A 81 3.54 10.15 3.89
CA LEU A 81 3.92 11.40 3.23
C LEU A 81 2.78 12.43 3.30
N LYS A 82 1.54 12.01 3.08
CA LYS A 82 0.34 12.86 3.21
C LYS A 82 0.19 13.38 4.64
N ASN A 83 0.39 12.53 5.64
CA ASN A 83 0.37 12.95 7.04
C ASN A 83 1.52 13.93 7.35
N LEU A 84 2.72 13.72 6.80
CA LEU A 84 3.85 14.64 6.98
C LEU A 84 3.57 16.02 6.35
N ILE A 85 3.06 16.06 5.12
CA ILE A 85 2.69 17.30 4.44
C ILE A 85 1.57 18.01 5.19
N PHE A 86 0.57 17.27 5.69
CA PHE A 86 -0.51 17.83 6.49
C PHE A 86 0.00 18.45 7.80
N MET A 87 0.92 17.78 8.49
CA MET A 87 1.57 18.31 9.70
C MET A 87 2.34 19.61 9.42
N LEU A 88 3.15 19.63 8.36
CA LEU A 88 3.89 20.81 7.94
C LEU A 88 2.96 21.98 7.58
N GLY A 89 1.86 21.69 6.87
CA GLY A 89 0.84 22.68 6.53
C GLY A 89 0.17 23.29 7.76
N CYS A 90 -0.20 22.45 8.74
CA CYS A 90 -0.77 22.93 10.01
C CYS A 90 0.25 23.78 10.78
N PHE A 91 1.50 23.34 10.86
CA PHE A 91 2.55 24.09 11.55
C PHE A 91 2.78 25.48 10.94
N TYR A 92 2.84 25.57 9.61
CA TYR A 92 2.98 26.84 8.90
C TYR A 92 1.77 27.76 9.12
N PHE A 93 0.55 27.22 9.04
CA PHE A 93 -0.67 27.97 9.30
C PHE A 93 -0.69 28.55 10.72
N CYS A 94 -0.26 27.78 11.71
CA CYS A 94 -0.17 28.23 13.09
C CYS A 94 0.88 29.35 13.29
N LEU A 95 2.01 29.30 12.59
CA LEU A 95 3.00 30.39 12.60
C LEU A 95 2.44 31.68 12.00
N VAL A 96 1.70 31.59 10.88
CA VAL A 96 1.05 32.75 10.24
C VAL A 96 -0.03 33.35 11.16
N ALA A 97 -0.87 32.50 11.75
CA ALA A 97 -1.87 32.94 12.72
C ALA A 97 -1.23 33.59 13.95
N LEU A 98 -0.11 33.04 14.45
CA LEU A 98 0.64 33.62 15.55
C LEU A 98 1.20 35.01 15.20
N GLY A 99 1.71 35.19 13.98
CA GLY A 99 2.19 36.48 13.47
C GLY A 99 1.07 37.53 13.41
N LEU A 100 -0.12 37.13 12.94
CA LEU A 100 -1.30 38.00 12.91
C LEU A 100 -1.80 38.39 14.31
N ILE A 101 -1.70 37.47 15.28
CA ILE A 101 -2.06 37.73 16.69
C ILE A 101 -0.98 38.60 17.36
N TYR A 102 0.29 38.49 16.94
CA TYR A 102 1.41 39.24 17.52
C TYR A 102 1.35 40.75 17.21
N ASP A 103 0.92 41.14 16.01
CA ASP A 103 0.68 42.56 15.66
C ASP A 103 -0.57 43.14 16.35
N GLY A 104 -1.45 42.31 16.89
CA GLY A 104 -2.70 42.71 17.54
C GLY A 104 -2.70 42.57 19.05
N VAL A 105 -1.85 43.30 19.79
CA VAL A 105 -1.91 43.79 21.22
C VAL A 105 -2.44 42.86 22.35
N MET A 106 -3.03 41.68 22.11
CA MET A 106 -3.62 40.73 23.08
C MET A 106 -2.92 39.37 23.05
N GLY A 107 -1.62 39.36 22.79
CA GLY A 107 -0.88 38.14 22.43
C GLY A 107 -0.30 37.31 23.57
N LEU A 108 -0.50 37.61 24.88
CA LEU A 108 0.21 36.89 25.95
C LEU A 108 -0.61 35.80 26.67
N MET A 109 -1.92 36.01 26.85
CA MET A 109 -2.79 35.08 27.60
C MET A 109 -3.30 33.89 26.74
N LEU A 110 -3.52 34.11 25.44
CA LEU A 110 -3.97 33.07 24.48
C LEU A 110 -2.85 32.11 24.04
N LYS A 111 -1.57 32.44 24.30
CA LYS A 111 -0.39 31.69 23.85
C LYS A 111 -0.30 30.27 24.43
N PHE A 112 -0.71 30.08 25.68
CA PHE A 112 -0.60 28.78 26.34
C PHE A 112 -1.65 27.78 25.84
N ASP A 113 -2.89 28.23 25.65
CA ASP A 113 -4.01 27.35 25.32
C ASP A 113 -3.93 26.83 23.88
N ILE A 114 -3.54 27.71 22.93
CA ILE A 114 -3.39 27.35 21.51
C ILE A 114 -2.20 26.41 21.31
N PHE A 115 -1.08 26.62 22.03
CA PHE A 115 0.08 25.74 21.95
C PHE A 115 -0.24 24.34 22.49
N VAL A 116 -0.96 24.26 23.61
CA VAL A 116 -1.42 22.98 24.17
C VAL A 116 -2.42 22.28 23.24
N ALA A 117 -3.37 23.02 22.63
CA ALA A 117 -4.31 22.48 21.66
C ALA A 117 -3.62 21.93 20.40
N LEU A 118 -2.58 22.61 19.91
CA LEU A 118 -1.73 22.15 18.80
C LEU A 118 -0.98 20.87 19.13
N MET A 119 -0.42 20.79 20.34
CA MET A 119 0.28 19.59 20.81
C MET A 119 -0.68 18.40 20.95
N ILE A 120 -1.90 18.64 21.43
CA ILE A 120 -2.94 17.60 21.52
C ILE A 120 -3.40 17.15 20.12
N LEU A 121 -3.58 18.09 19.18
CA LEU A 121 -3.95 17.77 17.80
C LEU A 121 -2.84 16.98 17.08
N ALA A 122 -1.58 17.38 17.26
CA ALA A 122 -0.43 16.64 16.75
C ALA A 122 -0.35 15.23 17.37
N ALA A 123 -0.54 15.10 18.69
CA ALA A 123 -0.56 13.80 19.36
C ALA A 123 -1.70 12.90 18.88
N ALA A 124 -2.90 13.46 18.64
CA ALA A 124 -4.04 12.72 18.09
C ALA A 124 -3.77 12.27 16.64
N CYS A 125 -3.10 13.08 15.83
CA CYS A 125 -2.70 12.73 14.46
C CYS A 125 -1.61 11.66 14.38
N PHE A 126 -0.81 11.45 15.43
CA PHE A 126 0.19 10.37 15.51
C PHE A 126 -0.38 9.06 16.05
N LEU A 127 -1.58 9.07 16.64
CA LEU A 127 -2.21 7.90 17.27
C LEU A 127 -3.05 7.05 16.28
N PHE A 128 -3.18 7.48 15.03
CA PHE A 128 -3.86 6.80 13.92
C PHE A 128 -2.89 6.55 12.75
#